data_AF-A0A7J4VBU7-F1
#
_entry.id   AF-A0A7J4VBU7-F1
#
_cell.length_a   1.000
_cell.length_b   1.000
_cell.length_c   1.000
_cell.angle_alpha   90.00
_cell.angle_beta   90.00
_cell.angle_gamma   90.00
#
_symmetry.space_group_name_H-M   'P 1'
#
loop_
_entity.id
_entity.type
_entity.pdbx_description
1 polymer ?
#
loop_
_entity_poly.entity_id
_entity_poly.type
_entity_poly.pdbx_seq_one_letter_code
_entity_poly.pdbx_strand_id
1 'polypeptide(L)'
;MELKFRGDTYVLRDTLVNRKDTSHYTGQQRYYFGKALSVYANDTLSITARLPNGKVLTAGTKVPQYLYYESSIPFPRGFTTDVDPFKYGKSWTFWWQSRELNLTFPKMTIYYTHKINNREVSKSIQVPLQVINRNGVPTPIYPVANRDEQASFDLASFDWAMNKLSEGEADKSLFRILHVIFSATEYDAPLSFYYSSVNGFLDNFSLRLDEQTFTNINGGYGLFGSYFTTNYQEEFDPRYVESFGYKTK
;
A
#
# COMPACT_ATOMS: atom_id res chain seq x y z
N MET A 1 -27.82 -7.56 6.43
CA MET A 1 -26.74 -6.77 7.08
C MET A 1 -26.91 -5.32 6.65
N GLU A 2 -26.70 -4.38 7.56
CA GLU A 2 -26.94 -2.96 7.36
C GLU A 2 -25.65 -2.18 7.62
N LEU A 3 -25.31 -1.26 6.72
CA LEU A 3 -24.23 -0.31 6.89
C LEU A 3 -24.86 1.08 7.07
N LYS A 4 -24.49 1.79 8.13
CA LYS A 4 -24.93 3.16 8.39
C LYS A 4 -23.79 4.12 8.09
N PHE A 5 -24.10 5.14 7.29
CA PHE A 5 -23.14 6.14 6.83
C PHE A 5 -23.88 7.47 6.59
N ARG A 6 -23.40 8.57 7.20
CA ARG A 6 -23.98 9.93 7.08
C ARG A 6 -25.49 10.03 7.32
N GLY A 7 -26.02 9.24 8.25
CA GLY A 7 -27.45 9.21 8.58
C GLY A 7 -28.29 8.27 7.70
N ASP A 8 -27.74 7.81 6.58
CA ASP A 8 -28.39 6.82 5.72
C ASP A 8 -28.12 5.39 6.18
N THR A 9 -29.06 4.50 5.86
CA THR A 9 -28.92 3.05 6.06
C THR A 9 -28.88 2.33 4.73
N TYR A 10 -27.79 1.59 4.50
CA TYR A 10 -27.54 0.81 3.30
C TYR A 10 -27.67 -0.67 3.61
N VAL A 11 -28.64 -1.33 2.98
CA VAL A 11 -28.83 -2.78 3.11
C VAL A 11 -27.89 -3.49 2.15
N LEU A 12 -26.98 -4.32 2.68
CA LEU A 12 -26.07 -5.11 1.89
C LEU A 12 -26.76 -6.38 1.38
N ARG A 13 -26.54 -6.72 0.11
CA ARG A 13 -27.05 -7.92 -0.55
C ARG A 13 -26.11 -9.10 -0.30
N ASP A 14 -26.68 -10.24 0.07
CA ASP A 14 -25.95 -11.51 0.26
C ASP A 14 -25.69 -12.17 -1.11
N THR A 15 -24.52 -12.74 -1.30
CA THR A 15 -24.15 -13.61 -2.41
C THR A 15 -23.12 -14.64 -1.99
N LEU A 16 -23.00 -15.71 -2.77
CA LEU A 16 -21.92 -16.68 -2.67
C LEU A 16 -20.93 -16.45 -3.80
N VAL A 17 -19.63 -16.43 -3.46
CA VAL A 17 -18.55 -16.32 -4.44
C VAL A 17 -17.58 -17.50 -4.29
N ASN A 18 -17.05 -17.97 -5.42
CA ASN A 18 -16.00 -18.98 -5.42
C ASN A 18 -14.72 -18.38 -4.83
N ARG A 19 -14.07 -19.11 -3.93
CA ARG A 19 -12.78 -18.71 -3.38
C ARG A 19 -11.70 -18.81 -4.46
N LYS A 20 -10.84 -17.79 -4.56
CA LYS A 20 -9.64 -17.86 -5.40
C LYS A 20 -8.55 -18.74 -4.80
N ASP A 21 -8.50 -18.81 -3.47
CA ASP A 21 -7.59 -19.66 -2.71
C ASP A 21 -8.38 -20.68 -1.90
N THR A 22 -8.16 -21.96 -2.17
CA THR A 22 -8.82 -23.10 -1.51
C THR A 22 -7.90 -23.89 -0.58
N SER A 23 -6.69 -23.37 -0.29
CA SER A 23 -5.68 -24.06 0.53
C SER A 23 -6.18 -24.39 1.94
N HIS A 24 -6.92 -23.47 2.57
CA HIS A 24 -7.44 -23.65 3.93
C HIS A 24 -8.95 -23.95 4.00
N TYR A 25 -9.71 -23.58 2.97
CA TYR A 25 -11.16 -23.74 2.95
C TYR A 25 -11.66 -24.04 1.53
N THR A 26 -12.51 -25.06 1.38
CA THR A 26 -12.92 -25.59 0.07
C THR A 26 -14.30 -25.12 -0.40
N GLY A 27 -15.12 -24.53 0.48
CA GLY A 27 -16.48 -24.08 0.16
C GLY A 27 -16.56 -22.63 -0.38
N GLN A 28 -17.68 -22.30 -1.03
CA GLN A 28 -17.99 -20.91 -1.44
C GLN A 28 -17.98 -19.96 -0.23
N GLN A 29 -17.49 -18.74 -0.44
CA GLN A 29 -17.47 -17.70 0.58
C GLN A 29 -18.75 -16.88 0.49
N ARG A 30 -19.45 -16.71 1.62
CA ARG A 30 -20.51 -15.70 1.73
C ARG A 30 -19.90 -14.31 1.66
N TYR A 31 -20.50 -13.47 0.84
CA TYR A 31 -20.06 -12.13 0.57
C TYR A 31 -21.26 -11.20 0.59
N TYR A 32 -21.14 -10.08 1.30
CA TYR A 32 -22.17 -9.06 1.35
C TYR A 32 -21.67 -7.82 0.63
N PHE A 33 -22.44 -7.32 -0.33
CA PHE A 33 -22.06 -6.16 -1.12
C PHE A 33 -23.18 -5.13 -1.21
N GLY A 34 -22.82 -3.87 -1.35
CA GLY A 34 -23.74 -2.74 -1.44
C GLY A 34 -23.54 -1.95 -2.72
N LYS A 35 -24.35 -0.89 -2.87
CA LYS A 35 -24.11 0.15 -3.88
C LYS A 35 -22.73 0.79 -3.63
N ALA A 36 -22.08 1.25 -4.69
CA ALA A 36 -20.87 2.06 -4.55
C ALA A 36 -21.15 3.27 -3.65
N LEU A 37 -20.37 3.40 -2.57
CA LEU A 37 -20.42 4.51 -1.64
C LEU A 37 -19.19 5.38 -1.84
N SER A 38 -19.40 6.68 -2.00
CA SER A 38 -18.32 7.66 -1.97
C SER A 38 -17.98 7.96 -0.52
N VAL A 39 -16.99 7.23 -0.01
CA VAL A 39 -16.44 7.39 1.32
C VAL A 39 -15.20 8.28 1.23
N TYR A 40 -15.09 9.25 2.12
CA TYR A 40 -14.01 10.22 2.17
C TYR A 40 -13.21 10.10 3.47
N ALA A 41 -12.03 10.71 3.49
CA ALA A 41 -11.22 10.80 4.70
C ALA A 41 -12.03 11.35 5.88
N ASN A 42 -11.76 10.81 7.08
CA ASN A 42 -12.45 11.14 8.34
C ASN A 42 -13.93 10.75 8.46
N ASP A 43 -14.54 10.18 7.42
CA ASP A 43 -15.89 9.64 7.51
C ASP A 43 -15.98 8.54 8.59
N THR A 44 -17.13 8.45 9.26
CA THR A 44 -17.42 7.39 10.22
C THR A 44 -18.47 6.47 9.64
N LEU A 45 -18.21 5.17 9.72
CA LEU A 45 -19.12 4.12 9.26
C LEU A 45 -19.43 3.20 10.43
N SER A 46 -20.66 2.70 10.48
CA SER A 46 -21.03 1.63 11.40
C SER A 46 -21.75 0.53 10.67
N ILE A 47 -21.58 -0.70 11.12
CA ILE A 47 -22.22 -1.88 10.54
C ILE A 47 -23.04 -2.58 11.60
N THR A 48 -24.20 -3.11 11.21
CA THR A 48 -25.10 -3.88 12.06
C THR A 48 -25.54 -5.14 11.33
N ALA A 49 -25.49 -6.29 12.01
CA ALA A 49 -26.03 -7.54 11.51
C ALA A 49 -26.92 -8.19 12.57
N ARG A 50 -28.14 -8.58 12.18
CA ARG A 50 -29.04 -9.34 13.03
C ARG A 50 -28.93 -10.82 12.64
N LEU A 51 -28.55 -11.66 13.58
CA LEU A 51 -28.44 -13.10 13.38
C LEU A 51 -29.81 -13.77 13.58
N PRO A 52 -30.04 -14.97 13.00
CA PRO A 52 -31.30 -15.70 13.15
C PRO A 52 -31.67 -16.02 14.61
N ASN A 53 -30.67 -16.13 15.50
CA ASN A 53 -30.87 -16.35 16.93
C ASN A 53 -31.25 -15.08 17.71
N GLY A 54 -31.55 -13.97 17.03
CA GLY A 54 -31.92 -12.69 17.65
C GLY A 54 -30.72 -11.86 18.12
N LYS A 55 -29.48 -12.37 18.08
CA LYS A 55 -28.29 -11.62 18.46
C LYS A 55 -28.02 -10.50 17.45
N VAL A 56 -27.65 -9.33 17.93
CA VAL A 56 -27.28 -8.18 17.11
C VAL A 56 -25.77 -7.97 17.20
N LEU A 57 -25.10 -8.00 16.06
CA LEU A 57 -23.69 -7.68 15.91
C LEU A 57 -23.56 -6.22 15.49
N THR A 58 -22.64 -5.48 16.09
CA THR A 58 -22.37 -4.08 15.71
C THR A 58 -20.89 -3.79 15.72
N ALA A 59 -20.44 -2.90 14.83
CA ALA A 59 -19.09 -2.35 14.85
C ALA A 59 -19.03 -0.98 14.19
N GLY A 60 -17.93 -0.25 14.43
CA GLY A 60 -17.66 1.05 13.84
C GLY A 60 -16.23 1.17 13.35
N THR A 61 -16.04 2.02 12.37
CA THR A 61 -14.74 2.40 11.82
C THR A 61 -14.73 3.90 11.52
N LYS A 62 -13.55 4.50 11.58
CA LYS A 62 -13.32 5.88 11.15
C LYS A 62 -12.25 5.85 10.06
N VAL A 63 -12.62 6.32 8.88
CA VAL A 63 -11.73 6.39 7.73
C VAL A 63 -10.53 7.24 8.10
N PRO A 64 -9.30 6.79 7.80
CA PRO A 64 -8.10 7.57 8.01
C PRO A 64 -8.14 8.93 7.30
N GLN A 65 -7.23 9.83 7.68
CA GLN A 65 -7.18 11.17 7.11
C GLN A 65 -6.47 11.16 5.75
N TYR A 66 -6.56 12.27 5.01
CA TYR A 66 -5.65 12.49 3.89
C TYR A 66 -4.24 12.68 4.44
N LEU A 67 -3.27 11.94 3.89
CA LEU A 67 -1.87 12.13 4.21
C LEU A 67 -1.34 13.26 3.32
N TYR A 68 -0.97 14.38 3.93
CA TYR A 68 -0.24 15.43 3.23
C TYR A 68 1.24 15.08 3.22
N TYR A 69 1.84 15.10 2.03
CA TYR A 69 3.23 14.72 1.84
C TYR A 69 4.13 15.94 1.69
N GLU A 70 5.24 15.92 2.42
CA GLU A 70 6.41 16.72 2.12
C GLU A 70 7.53 15.79 1.65
N SER A 71 8.33 16.24 0.68
CA SER A 71 9.43 15.44 0.12
C SER A 71 10.77 16.16 0.25
N SER A 72 11.84 15.41 0.51
CA SER A 72 13.18 15.96 0.79
C SER A 72 13.84 16.68 -0.38
N ILE A 73 13.50 16.29 -1.61
CA ILE A 73 14.14 16.82 -2.82
C ILE A 73 13.06 17.34 -3.76
N PRO A 74 13.12 18.62 -4.15
CA PRO A 74 12.27 19.14 -5.22
C PRO A 74 12.83 18.72 -6.58
N PHE A 75 11.99 18.14 -7.44
CA PHE A 75 12.36 17.69 -8.78
C PHE A 75 11.71 18.56 -9.88
N PRO A 76 12.18 19.80 -10.12
CA PRO A 76 11.51 20.74 -11.02
C PRO A 76 11.50 20.31 -12.50
N ARG A 77 12.27 19.28 -12.87
CA ARG A 77 12.36 18.73 -14.24
C ARG A 77 12.03 17.24 -14.29
N GLY A 78 11.35 16.73 -13.27
CA GLY A 78 11.12 15.31 -13.07
C GLY A 78 12.19 14.65 -12.22
N PHE A 79 11.84 13.50 -11.66
CA PHE A 79 12.66 12.70 -10.77
C PHE A 79 13.95 12.21 -11.45
N THR A 80 15.07 12.33 -10.74
CA THR A 80 16.39 11.82 -11.16
C THR A 80 17.21 11.44 -9.91
N THR A 81 18.12 10.49 -10.05
CA THR A 81 19.11 10.18 -9.00
C THR A 81 20.40 10.99 -9.15
N ASP A 82 20.56 11.70 -10.26
CA ASP A 82 21.68 12.63 -10.51
C ASP A 82 21.43 13.97 -9.81
N VAL A 83 21.61 13.96 -8.50
CA VAL A 83 21.50 15.13 -7.61
C VAL A 83 22.77 15.29 -6.80
N ASP A 84 23.10 16.52 -6.41
CA ASP A 84 24.24 16.79 -5.53
C ASP A 84 24.00 16.18 -4.13
N PRO A 85 24.75 15.13 -3.74
CA PRO A 85 24.52 14.43 -2.49
C PRO A 85 24.93 15.26 -1.26
N PHE A 86 25.78 16.27 -1.41
CA PHE A 86 26.13 17.18 -0.32
C PHE A 86 25.01 18.17 -0.02
N LYS A 87 24.22 18.52 -1.05
CA LYS A 87 23.10 19.45 -0.91
C LYS A 87 21.79 18.76 -0.53
N TYR A 88 21.51 17.61 -1.14
CA TYR A 88 20.19 16.96 -1.04
C TYR A 88 20.21 15.60 -0.33
N GLY A 89 21.39 15.11 0.05
CA GLY A 89 21.55 13.78 0.63
C GLY A 89 21.49 12.67 -0.42
N LYS A 90 21.39 11.42 0.05
CA LYS A 90 21.44 10.20 -0.79
C LYS A 90 20.12 9.45 -0.88
N SER A 91 19.05 10.05 -0.36
CA SER A 91 17.73 9.44 -0.31
C SER A 91 16.63 10.45 -0.61
N TRP A 92 15.55 9.95 -1.19
CA TRP A 92 14.30 10.68 -1.32
C TRP A 92 13.38 10.28 -0.18
N THR A 93 13.18 11.21 0.74
CA THR A 93 12.39 11.00 1.96
C THR A 93 11.04 11.68 1.81
N PHE A 94 9.99 10.98 2.20
CA PHE A 94 8.63 11.49 2.32
C PHE A 94 8.27 11.56 3.80
N TRP A 95 7.67 12.67 4.21
CA TRP A 95 7.07 12.85 5.54
C TRP A 95 5.57 13.04 5.41
N TRP A 96 4.81 12.54 6.38
CA TRP A 96 3.37 12.74 6.48
C TRP A 96 2.95 12.82 7.94
N GLN A 97 1.67 13.10 8.20
CA GLN A 97 1.09 13.00 9.53
C GLN A 97 -0.03 11.96 9.52
N SER A 98 0.09 10.97 10.38
CA SER A 98 -0.89 9.91 10.57
C SER A 98 -1.63 10.09 11.89
N ARG A 99 -2.71 9.34 12.11
CA ARG A 99 -3.30 9.30 13.46
C ARG A 99 -2.48 8.40 14.37
N GLU A 100 -2.42 8.78 15.64
CA GLU A 100 -1.81 7.97 16.69
C GLU A 100 -2.36 6.53 16.64
N LEU A 101 -1.44 5.55 16.70
CA LEU A 101 -1.66 4.09 16.66
C LEU A 101 -1.99 3.48 15.28
N ASN A 102 -2.32 4.28 14.27
CA ASN A 102 -2.56 3.76 12.92
C ASN A 102 -1.26 3.24 12.30
N LEU A 103 -1.35 2.11 11.59
CA LEU A 103 -0.26 1.58 10.79
C LEU A 103 -0.32 2.20 9.39
N THR A 104 0.86 2.57 8.89
CA THR A 104 1.05 3.04 7.53
C THR A 104 1.88 2.03 6.75
N PHE A 105 1.49 1.83 5.50
CA PHE A 105 2.13 0.92 4.55
C PHE A 105 2.68 1.76 3.38
N PRO A 106 3.90 2.32 3.52
CA PRO A 106 4.52 3.08 2.45
C PRO A 106 5.01 2.15 1.35
N LYS A 107 4.94 2.63 0.10
CA LYS A 107 5.39 1.89 -1.09
C LYS A 107 5.80 2.88 -2.16
N MET A 108 6.92 2.60 -2.83
CA MET A 108 7.38 3.33 -4.00
C MET A 108 7.31 2.41 -5.22
N THR A 109 6.65 2.85 -6.30
CA THR A 109 6.40 2.01 -7.49
C THR A 109 6.72 2.77 -8.76
N ILE A 110 7.54 2.18 -9.63
CA ILE A 110 7.79 2.68 -10.99
C ILE A 110 6.82 1.97 -11.94
N TYR A 111 6.10 2.76 -12.72
CA TYR A 111 5.18 2.28 -13.75
C TYR A 111 5.81 2.45 -15.13
N TYR A 112 5.69 1.41 -15.96
CA TYR A 112 6.30 1.36 -17.29
C TYR A 112 5.47 0.48 -18.22
N THR A 113 5.72 0.57 -19.52
CA THR A 113 5.21 -0.38 -20.51
C THR A 113 6.36 -1.18 -21.11
N HIS A 114 6.11 -2.45 -21.38
CA HIS A 114 7.01 -3.32 -22.15
C HIS A 114 6.30 -3.76 -23.44
N LYS A 115 6.91 -3.48 -24.58
CA LYS A 115 6.44 -3.91 -25.90
C LYS A 115 6.76 -5.39 -26.16
N ILE A 116 5.75 -6.25 -26.12
CA ILE A 116 5.84 -7.70 -26.38
C ILE A 116 4.97 -8.03 -27.59
N ASN A 117 5.53 -8.66 -28.63
CA ASN A 117 4.81 -9.01 -29.86
C ASN A 117 4.04 -7.81 -30.47
N ASN A 118 4.70 -6.65 -30.51
CA ASN A 118 4.15 -5.38 -31.00
C ASN A 118 2.94 -4.82 -30.21
N ARG A 119 2.70 -5.31 -28.98
CA ARG A 119 1.69 -4.77 -28.05
C ARG A 119 2.36 -4.22 -26.80
N GLU A 120 1.92 -3.04 -26.35
CA GLU A 120 2.40 -2.47 -25.09
C GLU A 120 1.65 -3.10 -23.92
N VAL A 121 2.40 -3.66 -22.97
CA VAL A 121 1.87 -4.26 -21.75
C VAL A 121 2.31 -3.41 -20.57
N SER A 122 1.35 -2.87 -19.81
CA SER A 122 1.64 -2.14 -18.57
C SER A 122 2.22 -3.07 -17.51
N LYS A 123 3.30 -2.64 -16.89
CA LYS A 123 4.00 -3.33 -15.82
C LYS A 123 4.40 -2.33 -14.74
N SER A 124 4.81 -2.86 -13.59
CA SER A 124 5.29 -2.06 -12.47
C SER A 124 6.38 -2.81 -11.72
N ILE A 125 7.31 -2.07 -11.12
CA ILE A 125 8.28 -2.61 -10.16
C ILE A 125 8.25 -1.79 -8.87
N GLN A 126 8.39 -2.45 -7.72
CA GLN A 126 8.51 -1.76 -6.45
C GLN A 126 9.98 -1.35 -6.22
N VAL A 127 10.19 -0.13 -5.75
CA VAL A 127 11.50 0.38 -5.33
C VAL A 127 11.70 0.03 -3.85
N PRO A 128 12.81 -0.64 -3.48
CA PRO A 128 13.13 -0.90 -2.08
C PRO A 128 13.56 0.38 -1.37
N LEU A 129 13.47 0.40 -0.03
CA LEU A 129 14.05 1.48 0.78
C LEU A 129 15.56 1.56 0.52
N GLN A 130 16.23 0.43 0.54
CA GLN A 130 17.67 0.30 0.32
C GLN A 130 17.99 -1.06 -0.29
N VAL A 131 19.15 -1.17 -0.95
CA VAL A 131 19.71 -2.44 -1.42
C VAL A 131 21.01 -2.69 -0.68
N ILE A 132 21.02 -3.69 0.20
CA ILE A 132 22.20 -4.03 1.00
C ILE A 132 22.94 -5.22 0.40
N ASN A 133 24.25 -5.28 0.60
CA ASN A 133 25.05 -6.43 0.19
C ASN A 133 25.08 -7.46 1.34
N ARG A 134 24.52 -8.66 1.11
CA ARG A 134 24.63 -9.81 2.03
C ARG A 134 25.40 -10.92 1.32
N ASN A 135 26.61 -11.21 1.81
CA ASN A 135 27.47 -12.26 1.27
C ASN A 135 27.75 -12.15 -0.24
N GLY A 136 27.94 -10.93 -0.75
CA GLY A 136 28.17 -10.66 -2.17
C GLY A 136 26.89 -10.54 -3.01
N VAL A 137 25.71 -10.77 -2.42
CA VAL A 137 24.42 -10.72 -3.13
C VAL A 137 23.66 -9.43 -2.78
N PRO A 138 23.33 -8.59 -3.78
CA PRO A 138 22.45 -7.44 -3.60
C PRO A 138 21.06 -7.90 -3.13
N THR A 139 20.67 -7.47 -1.93
CA THR A 139 19.43 -7.88 -1.27
C THR A 139 18.56 -6.63 -1.03
N PRO A 140 17.40 -6.50 -1.70
CA PRO A 140 16.51 -5.37 -1.51
C PRO A 140 15.79 -5.45 -0.16
N ILE A 141 15.71 -4.32 0.55
CA ILE A 141 14.89 -4.15 1.75
C ILE A 141 13.68 -3.30 1.38
N TYR A 142 12.51 -3.90 1.38
CA TYR A 142 11.26 -3.20 1.10
C TYR A 142 10.67 -2.58 2.35
N PRO A 143 9.87 -1.51 2.21
CA PRO A 143 9.11 -0.97 3.33
C PRO A 143 8.14 -2.02 3.87
N VAL A 144 8.00 -2.03 5.19
CA VAL A 144 7.01 -2.82 5.92
C VAL A 144 6.05 -1.87 6.64
N ALA A 145 4.92 -2.40 7.10
CA ALA A 145 3.98 -1.67 7.93
C ALA A 145 4.68 -1.09 9.16
N ASN A 146 4.52 0.20 9.41
CA ASN A 146 5.10 0.87 10.56
C ASN A 146 4.20 2.01 11.06
N ARG A 147 4.59 2.60 12.18
CA ARG A 147 3.96 3.83 12.73
C ARG A 147 4.84 5.05 12.49
N ASP A 148 5.88 4.90 11.69
CA ASP A 148 6.75 6.00 11.35
C ASP A 148 6.00 6.92 10.40
N GLU A 149 6.20 8.21 10.61
CA GLU A 149 5.60 9.27 9.81
C GLU A 149 6.50 9.66 8.63
N GLN A 150 7.39 8.74 8.24
CA GLN A 150 8.31 8.94 7.14
C GLN A 150 8.71 7.63 6.45
N ALA A 151 9.11 7.73 5.18
CA ALA A 151 9.79 6.68 4.44
C ALA A 151 10.91 7.29 3.60
N SER A 152 12.10 6.73 3.71
CA SER A 152 13.30 7.18 3.01
C SER A 152 13.77 6.11 2.03
N PHE A 153 13.80 6.45 0.74
CA PHE A 153 14.25 5.57 -0.32
C PHE A 153 15.61 6.04 -0.83
N ASP A 154 16.64 5.21 -0.69
CA ASP A 154 17.96 5.49 -1.24
C ASP A 154 17.88 5.71 -2.74
N LEU A 155 18.57 6.73 -3.25
CA LEU A 155 18.58 7.03 -4.68
C LEU A 155 19.13 5.85 -5.49
N ALA A 156 20.12 5.12 -4.95
CA ALA A 156 20.65 3.90 -5.55
C ALA A 156 19.60 2.77 -5.69
N SER A 157 18.55 2.75 -4.86
CA SER A 157 17.45 1.79 -5.00
C SER A 157 16.63 2.03 -6.27
N PHE A 158 16.52 3.28 -6.72
CA PHE A 158 15.87 3.61 -7.98
C PHE A 158 16.71 3.13 -9.16
N ASP A 159 18.03 3.35 -9.13
CA ASP A 159 18.92 2.84 -10.17
C ASP A 159 18.90 1.31 -10.24
N TRP A 160 18.86 0.64 -9.08
CA TRP A 160 18.68 -0.80 -9.01
C TRP A 160 17.36 -1.24 -9.64
N ALA A 161 16.25 -0.60 -9.29
CA ALA A 161 14.92 -0.93 -9.82
C ALA A 161 14.84 -0.67 -11.34
N MET A 162 15.40 0.45 -11.80
CA MET A 162 15.49 0.81 -13.22
C MET A 162 16.28 -0.23 -14.00
N ASN A 163 17.43 -0.71 -13.49
CA ASN A 163 18.19 -1.79 -14.12
C ASN A 163 17.42 -3.13 -14.14
N LYS A 164 16.64 -3.42 -13.10
CA LYS A 164 15.83 -4.64 -13.02
C LYS A 164 14.67 -4.68 -14.00
N LEU A 165 14.19 -3.54 -14.51
CA LEU A 165 13.07 -3.49 -15.46
C LEU A 165 13.32 -4.35 -16.71
N SER A 166 14.52 -4.28 -17.27
CA SER A 166 14.92 -4.99 -18.49
C SER A 166 15.83 -6.19 -18.21
N GLU A 167 15.77 -6.77 -17.01
CA GLU A 167 16.59 -7.95 -16.69
C GLU A 167 16.25 -9.11 -17.63
N GLY A 168 17.26 -9.61 -18.34
CA GLY A 168 17.11 -10.66 -19.36
C GLY A 168 16.76 -10.15 -20.76
N GLU A 169 16.57 -8.84 -20.97
CA GLU A 169 16.24 -8.25 -22.27
C GLU A 169 17.40 -7.41 -22.82
N ALA A 170 17.84 -7.71 -24.04
CA ALA A 170 18.93 -6.98 -24.70
C ALA A 170 18.49 -5.63 -25.28
N ASP A 171 17.29 -5.58 -25.87
CA ASP A 171 16.74 -4.36 -26.47
C ASP A 171 15.92 -3.56 -25.44
N LYS A 172 16.59 -2.60 -24.80
CA LYS A 172 15.98 -1.71 -23.82
C LYS A 172 14.98 -0.70 -24.43
N SER A 173 15.00 -0.50 -25.74
CA SER A 173 14.06 0.40 -26.42
C SER A 173 12.61 -0.12 -26.45
N LEU A 174 12.41 -1.38 -26.04
CA LEU A 174 11.09 -1.99 -25.83
C LEU A 174 10.39 -1.51 -24.56
N PHE A 175 11.12 -0.81 -23.68
CA PHE A 175 10.63 -0.31 -22.41
C PHE A 175 10.37 1.20 -22.50
N ARG A 176 9.19 1.62 -22.05
CA ARG A 176 8.86 3.04 -21.88
C ARG A 176 8.49 3.31 -20.43
N ILE A 177 9.19 4.25 -19.80
CA ILE A 177 8.94 4.66 -18.41
C ILE A 177 7.84 5.71 -18.39
N LEU A 178 6.88 5.55 -17.47
CA LEU A 178 5.71 6.44 -17.38
C LEU A 178 5.86 7.45 -16.24
N HIS A 179 5.98 6.98 -15.00
CA HIS A 179 6.08 7.79 -13.80
C HIS A 179 6.44 6.92 -12.60
N VAL A 180 6.79 7.58 -11.50
CA VAL A 180 6.95 6.96 -10.20
C VAL A 180 5.85 7.43 -9.26
N ILE A 181 5.32 6.51 -8.45
CA ILE A 181 4.30 6.81 -7.45
C ILE A 181 4.82 6.38 -6.09
N PHE A 182 4.90 7.34 -5.17
CA PHE A 182 4.88 7.08 -3.75
C PHE A 182 3.43 6.92 -3.30
N SER A 183 3.12 5.82 -2.62
CA SER A 183 1.81 5.58 -2.04
C SER A 183 1.98 5.21 -0.58
N ALA A 184 1.17 5.79 0.30
CA ALA A 184 1.05 5.32 1.68
C ALA A 184 -0.39 4.96 1.97
N THR A 185 -0.61 3.72 2.38
CA THR A 185 -1.92 3.25 2.85
C THR A 185 -1.95 3.29 4.35
N GLU A 186 -2.81 4.12 4.92
CA GLU A 186 -3.06 4.15 6.36
C GLU A 186 -4.22 3.21 6.68
N TYR A 187 -4.04 2.37 7.69
CA TYR A 187 -5.09 1.55 8.28
C TYR A 187 -5.72 2.28 9.45
N ASP A 188 -7.03 2.19 9.62
CA ASP A 188 -7.67 2.64 10.85
C ASP A 188 -7.24 1.81 12.06
N ALA A 189 -7.65 2.23 13.26
CA ALA A 189 -7.25 1.54 14.48
C ALA A 189 -7.67 0.05 14.51
N PRO A 190 -8.93 -0.35 14.19
CA PRO A 190 -9.30 -1.76 14.06
C PRO A 190 -8.39 -2.60 13.15
N LEU A 191 -8.11 -2.14 11.93
CA LEU A 191 -7.23 -2.87 11.01
C LEU A 191 -5.78 -2.90 11.52
N SER A 192 -5.32 -1.81 12.13
CA SER A 192 -3.98 -1.69 12.69
C SER A 192 -3.76 -2.66 13.85
N PHE A 193 -4.72 -2.75 14.78
CA PHE A 193 -4.67 -3.69 15.90
C PHE A 193 -4.74 -5.14 15.43
N TYR A 194 -5.63 -5.45 14.48
CA TYR A 194 -5.68 -6.79 13.89
C TYR A 194 -4.35 -7.16 13.22
N TYR A 195 -3.75 -6.24 12.46
CA TYR A 195 -2.46 -6.48 11.82
C TYR A 195 -1.36 -6.74 12.87
N SER A 196 -1.28 -5.91 13.91
CA SER A 196 -0.33 -6.10 15.02
C SER A 196 -0.58 -7.41 15.78
N SER A 197 -1.83 -7.85 15.93
CA SER A 197 -2.11 -9.08 16.65
C SER A 197 -1.69 -10.34 15.89
N VAL A 198 -1.81 -10.31 14.56
CA VAL A 198 -1.44 -11.44 13.70
C VAL A 198 0.06 -11.47 13.38
N ASN A 199 0.68 -10.30 13.16
CA ASN A 199 2.08 -10.21 12.74
C ASN A 199 3.06 -9.96 13.90
N GLY A 200 2.55 -9.80 15.12
CA GLY A 200 3.31 -9.37 16.29
C GLY A 200 3.36 -7.85 16.42
N PHE A 201 3.53 -7.36 17.65
CA PHE A 201 3.85 -5.96 17.88
C PHE A 201 5.18 -5.63 17.21
N LEU A 202 5.27 -4.45 16.59
CA LEU A 202 6.47 -3.97 15.91
C LEU A 202 7.62 -3.59 16.88
N ASP A 203 7.55 -4.06 18.13
CA ASP A 203 8.59 -3.86 19.13
C ASP A 203 9.36 -5.17 19.41
N ASN A 204 10.60 -5.05 19.85
CA ASN A 204 11.47 -6.19 20.14
C ASN A 204 11.19 -6.84 21.51
N PHE A 205 10.20 -6.34 22.27
CA PHE A 205 9.98 -6.70 23.68
C PHE A 205 8.66 -7.41 23.95
N SER A 206 7.84 -7.68 22.93
CA SER A 206 6.54 -8.34 23.12
C SER A 206 6.63 -9.87 23.10
N LEU A 207 6.09 -10.50 24.16
CA LEU A 207 5.84 -11.94 24.23
C LEU A 207 4.61 -12.30 23.37
N ARG A 208 4.74 -13.35 22.56
CA ARG A 208 3.63 -13.90 21.75
C ARG A 208 2.80 -14.85 22.62
N LEU A 209 1.49 -14.63 22.65
CA LEU A 209 0.52 -15.62 23.13
C LEU A 209 0.01 -16.38 21.91
N ASP A 210 -0.10 -17.71 22.02
CA ASP A 210 -0.25 -18.64 20.88
C ASP A 210 -1.54 -18.45 20.04
N GLU A 211 -2.52 -17.68 20.53
CA GLU A 211 -3.71 -17.27 19.77
C GLU A 211 -4.15 -15.86 20.17
N GLN A 212 -3.85 -14.86 19.34
CA GLN A 212 -4.44 -13.53 19.50
C GLN A 212 -5.71 -13.40 18.66
N THR A 213 -6.86 -13.57 19.31
CA THR A 213 -8.16 -13.29 18.68
C THR A 213 -8.49 -11.81 18.84
N PHE A 214 -8.25 -11.01 17.80
CA PHE A 214 -8.75 -9.62 17.76
C PHE A 214 -10.14 -9.58 17.12
N THR A 215 -11.08 -8.88 17.77
CA THR A 215 -12.39 -8.54 17.22
C THR A 215 -12.80 -7.15 17.68
N ASN A 216 -13.30 -6.33 16.76
CA ASN A 216 -13.99 -5.08 17.09
C ASN A 216 -15.50 -5.18 16.88
N ILE A 217 -16.02 -6.40 16.64
CA ILE A 217 -17.44 -6.68 16.51
C ILE A 217 -18.03 -6.92 17.89
N ASN A 218 -18.89 -6.02 18.36
CA ASN A 218 -19.67 -6.26 19.56
C ASN A 218 -20.70 -7.36 19.30
N GLY A 219 -20.77 -8.33 20.22
CA GLY A 219 -21.65 -9.49 20.10
C GLY A 219 -21.11 -10.63 19.23
N GLY A 220 -19.87 -10.60 18.74
CA GLY A 220 -19.34 -11.71 17.94
C GLY A 220 -17.86 -11.62 17.62
N TYR A 221 -17.45 -12.42 16.63
CA TYR A 221 -16.08 -12.43 16.11
C TYR A 221 -16.06 -11.88 14.70
N GLY A 222 -15.09 -11.03 14.41
CA GLY A 222 -14.85 -10.50 13.07
C GLY A 222 -14.05 -9.21 13.12
N LEU A 223 -13.88 -8.61 11.95
CA LEU A 223 -13.16 -7.37 11.78
C LEU A 223 -13.99 -6.44 10.90
N PHE A 224 -14.17 -5.21 11.36
CA PHE A 224 -14.71 -4.13 10.55
C PHE A 224 -13.79 -2.92 10.67
N GLY A 225 -13.16 -2.56 9.56
CA GLY A 225 -12.24 -1.44 9.54
C GLY A 225 -12.18 -0.83 8.15
N SER A 226 -11.41 0.24 8.05
CA SER A 226 -11.23 0.99 6.82
C SER A 226 -9.77 1.38 6.64
N TYR A 227 -9.39 1.60 5.39
CA TYR A 227 -8.08 2.10 5.04
C TYR A 227 -8.21 3.23 4.04
N PHE A 228 -7.18 4.05 3.95
CA PHE A 228 -7.11 5.12 2.97
C PHE A 228 -5.73 5.11 2.33
N THR A 229 -5.67 5.16 1.00
CA THR A 229 -4.42 5.23 0.25
C THR A 229 -4.28 6.63 -0.34
N THR A 230 -3.20 7.31 0.01
CA THR A 230 -2.83 8.56 -0.65
C THR A 230 -1.64 8.31 -1.57
N ASN A 231 -1.65 8.94 -2.74
CA ASN A 231 -0.64 8.77 -3.78
C ASN A 231 0.01 10.13 -4.09
N TYR A 232 1.33 10.14 -4.22
CA TYR A 232 2.13 11.22 -4.78
C TYR A 232 2.82 10.70 -6.04
N GLN A 233 2.58 11.35 -7.17
CA GLN A 233 3.10 10.95 -8.46
C GLN A 233 4.11 11.99 -8.96
N GLU A 234 5.23 11.52 -9.47
CA GLU A 234 6.26 12.34 -10.12
C GLU A 234 6.62 11.72 -11.48
N GLU A 235 6.79 12.56 -12.51
CA GLU A 235 7.34 12.11 -13.79
C GLU A 235 8.87 12.04 -13.70
N PHE A 236 9.51 11.18 -14.49
CA PHE A 236 10.98 11.09 -14.49
C PHE A 236 11.59 12.18 -15.36
N ASP A 237 12.80 12.66 -15.01
CA ASP A 237 13.63 13.45 -15.92
C ASP A 237 13.93 12.59 -17.17
N PRO A 238 13.61 13.06 -18.38
CA PRO A 238 13.88 12.33 -19.61
C PRO A 238 15.33 11.85 -19.75
N ARG A 239 16.30 12.67 -19.32
CA ARG A 239 17.73 12.36 -19.42
C ARG A 239 18.12 11.21 -18.49
N TYR A 240 17.49 11.14 -17.33
CA TYR A 240 17.69 10.03 -16.40
C TYR A 240 17.17 8.72 -17.02
N VAL A 241 15.97 8.72 -17.58
CA VAL A 241 15.40 7.55 -18.26
C VAL A 241 16.26 7.10 -19.44
N GLU A 242 16.67 8.04 -20.28
CA GLU A 242 17.50 7.79 -21.46
C GLU A 242 18.88 7.23 -21.11
N SER A 243 19.44 7.60 -19.94
CA SER A 243 20.72 7.06 -19.48
C SER A 243 20.71 5.53 -19.28
N PHE A 244 19.52 4.94 -19.04
CA PHE A 244 19.34 3.48 -18.99
C PHE A 244 19.06 2.85 -20.36
N GLY A 245 18.81 3.65 -21.41
CA GLY A 245 18.43 3.18 -22.74
C GLY A 245 16.92 2.96 -22.93
N TYR A 246 16.09 3.48 -22.03
CA TYR A 246 14.63 3.38 -22.11
C TYR A 246 14.01 4.56 -22.85
N LYS A 247 12.76 4.39 -23.30
CA LYS A 247 11.96 5.47 -23.87
C LYS A 247 11.24 6.26 -22.79
N THR A 248 11.11 7.55 -23.03
CA THR A 248 10.30 8.48 -22.25
C THR A 248 8.87 8.51 -22.78
N LYS A 249 7.97 9.06 -21.97
CA LYS A 249 6.56 9.28 -22.31
C LYS A 249 6.41 10.33 -23.42
#